data_AF-A0A4S3KP26-F1
#
_entry.id   AF-A0A4S3KP26-F1
#
_cell.length_a   1.000
_cell.length_b   1.000
_cell.length_c   1.000
_cell.angle_alpha   90.00
_cell.angle_beta   90.00
_cell.angle_gamma   90.00
#
_symmetry.space_group_name_H-M   'P 1'
#
loop_
_entity.id
_entity.type
_entity.pdbx_description
1 polymer ?
#
loop_
_entity_poly.entity_id
_entity_poly.type
_entity_poly.pdbx_seq_one_letter_code
_entity_poly.pdbx_strand_id
1 'polypeptide(L)' 'MSKFEVITTDKVAERLGYAKCTIRNTWIDVVLFENVHFIKPRRKYLFLWENIVRDLPYMGQCGTLIPMANGGYARG' A
#
# COMPACT_ATOMS: atom_id res chain seq x y z
N MET A 1 -10.49 -10.65 -20.48
CA MET A 1 -9.62 -9.62 -21.07
C MET A 1 -9.19 -8.72 -19.92
N SER A 2 -8.01 -8.95 -19.32
CA SER A 2 -7.60 -8.19 -18.13
C SER A 2 -7.41 -6.73 -18.54
N LYS A 3 -8.19 -5.85 -17.92
CA LYS A 3 -8.12 -4.43 -18.19
C LYS A 3 -7.07 -3.85 -17.24
N PHE A 4 -5.85 -3.69 -17.74
CA PHE A 4 -4.81 -2.97 -17.02
C PHE A 4 -5.18 -1.48 -16.95
N GLU A 5 -5.94 -1.11 -15.91
CA GLU A 5 -6.31 0.28 -15.65
C GLU A 5 -5.16 1.01 -14.96
N VAL A 6 -4.52 1.91 -15.71
CA VAL A 6 -3.59 2.90 -15.16
C VAL A 6 -4.39 4.09 -14.66
N ILE A 7 -4.26 4.40 -13.37
CA ILE A 7 -4.99 5.49 -12.72
C ILE A 7 -4.05 6.46 -12.01
N THR A 8 -4.50 7.70 -11.84
CA THR A 8 -3.75 8.74 -11.12
C THR A 8 -3.97 8.64 -9.63
N THR A 9 -3.08 9.27 -8.85
CA THR A 9 -3.19 9.37 -7.39
C THR A 9 -4.57 9.87 -6.94
N ASP A 10 -5.15 10.85 -7.65
CA ASP A 10 -6.47 11.39 -7.33
C ASP A 10 -7.57 10.33 -7.46
N LYS A 11 -7.52 9.53 -8.51
CA LYS A 11 -8.50 8.46 -8.75
C LYS A 11 -8.33 7.30 -7.78
N VAL A 12 -7.10 6.97 -7.42
CA VAL A 12 -6.79 5.99 -6.37
C VAL A 12 -7.37 6.45 -5.03
N ALA A 13 -7.15 7.71 -4.67
CA ALA A 13 -7.65 8.34 -3.45
C ALA A 13 -9.19 8.32 -3.39
N GLU A 14 -9.87 8.70 -4.47
CA GLU A 14 -11.33 8.64 -4.58
C GLU A 14 -11.87 7.21 -4.43
N ARG A 15 -11.21 6.21 -5.04
CA ARG A 15 -11.67 4.81 -5.01
C ARG A 15 -11.46 4.13 -3.66
N LEU A 16 -10.35 4.38 -2.99
CA LEU A 16 -10.02 3.77 -1.71
C LEU A 16 -10.51 4.58 -0.50
N GLY A 17 -10.94 5.82 -0.72
CA GLY A 17 -11.42 6.72 0.35
C GLY A 17 -10.29 7.33 1.20
N TYR A 18 -9.04 7.28 0.76
CA TYR A 18 -7.90 7.87 1.47
C TYR A 18 -7.52 9.25 0.94
N ALA A 19 -6.86 10.05 1.79
CA ALA A 19 -6.28 11.31 1.36
C ALA A 19 -5.03 11.08 0.48
N LYS A 20 -4.85 11.92 -0.54
CA LYS A 20 -3.70 11.86 -1.47
C LYS A 20 -2.35 11.97 -0.75
N CYS A 21 -2.30 12.71 0.36
CA CYS A 21 -1.11 12.85 1.20
C CYS A 21 -0.75 11.54 1.91
N THR A 22 -1.74 10.79 2.41
CA THR A 22 -1.53 9.47 3.05
C THR A 22 -0.95 8.48 2.06
N ILE A 23 -1.51 8.43 0.85
CA ILE A 23 -1.00 7.54 -0.20
C ILE A 23 0.46 7.92 -0.54
N ARG A 24 0.75 9.22 -0.69
CA ARG A 24 2.09 9.68 -1.08
C ARG A 24 3.15 9.54 0.01
N ASN A 25 2.80 9.81 1.26
CA ASN A 25 3.77 9.89 2.35
C ASN A 25 3.89 8.58 3.13
N THR A 26 2.81 7.78 3.18
CA THR A 26 2.73 6.58 4.01
C THR A 26 2.74 5.30 3.19
N TRP A 27 2.12 5.29 2.01
CA TRP A 27 1.98 4.05 1.24
C TRP A 27 3.12 3.85 0.24
N ILE A 28 3.65 4.92 -0.32
CA ILE A 28 4.87 4.85 -1.15
C ILE A 28 6.01 4.32 -0.28
N ASP A 29 6.78 3.38 -0.83
CA ASP A 29 7.91 2.67 -0.21
C ASP A 29 7.56 1.66 0.91
N VAL A 30 6.39 1.79 1.56
CA VAL A 30 5.93 0.84 2.60
C VAL A 30 5.00 -0.23 2.03
N VAL A 31 4.03 0.19 1.23
CA VAL A 31 2.93 -0.65 0.72
C VAL A 31 3.00 -0.78 -0.80
N LEU A 32 3.48 0.27 -1.48
CA LEU A 32 3.54 0.38 -2.93
C LEU A 32 5.01 0.45 -3.34
N PHE A 33 5.44 -0.55 -4.10
CA PHE A 33 6.77 -0.63 -4.69
C PHE A 33 6.80 -0.12 -6.15
N GLU A 34 7.92 0.51 -6.51
CA GLU A 34 8.19 0.99 -7.86
C GLU A 34 8.32 -0.19 -8.85
N ASN A 35 7.90 0.01 -10.10
CA ASN A 35 7.80 -1.00 -11.17
C ASN A 35 6.77 -2.12 -10.94
N VAL A 36 6.22 -2.26 -9.74
CA VAL A 36 5.12 -3.19 -9.45
C VAL A 36 3.80 -2.43 -9.35
N HIS A 37 3.67 -1.46 -8.44
CA HIS A 37 2.38 -0.80 -8.18
C HIS A 37 2.30 0.59 -8.79
N PHE A 38 3.44 1.26 -8.95
CA PHE A 38 3.49 2.58 -9.55
C PHE A 38 4.74 2.81 -10.38
N ILE A 39 4.63 3.75 -11.31
CA ILE A 39 5.74 4.28 -12.09
C ILE A 39 5.77 5.79 -11.87
N LYS A 40 6.96 6.33 -11.57
CA LYS A 40 7.18 7.76 -11.41
C LYS A 40 8.13 8.27 -12.50
N PRO A 41 7.61 8.64 -13.69
CA PRO A 41 8.48 9.07 -14.78
C PRO A 41 9.15 10.44 -14.53
N ARG A 42 8.44 11.42 -13.93
CA ARG A 42 9.03 12.73 -13.55
C ARG A 42 8.33 13.37 -12.34
N ARG A 43 7.14 13.94 -12.55
CA ARG A 43 6.40 14.74 -11.54
C ARG A 43 5.14 14.06 -10.99
N LYS A 44 4.60 13.08 -11.71
CA LYS A 44 3.32 12.44 -11.38
C LYS A 44 3.53 10.96 -11.07
N TYR A 45 2.69 10.43 -10.20
CA TYR A 45 2.62 9.01 -9.88
C TYR A 45 1.50 8.38 -10.71
N LEU A 46 1.85 7.38 -11.50
CA LEU A 46 0.91 6.55 -12.23
C LEU A 46 0.83 5.20 -11.55
N PHE A 47 -0.39 4.75 -11.25
CA PHE A 47 -0.63 3.54 -10.49
C PHE A 47 -1.29 2.47 -11.35
N LEU A 48 -0.88 1.22 -11.18
CA LEU A 48 -1.56 0.05 -11.74
C LEU A 48 -2.62 -0.42 -10.75
N TRP A 49 -3.91 -0.21 -11.07
CA TRP A 49 -5.00 -0.52 -10.13
C TRP A 49 -5.08 -2.00 -9.76
N GLU A 50 -4.85 -2.89 -10.73
CA GLU A 50 -4.92 -4.34 -10.55
C GLU A 50 -3.92 -4.83 -9.49
N ASN A 51 -2.68 -4.34 -9.55
CA ASN A 51 -1.65 -4.73 -8.58
C ASN A 51 -1.96 -4.16 -7.19
N ILE A 52 -2.50 -2.93 -7.11
CA ILE A 52 -2.93 -2.35 -5.83
C ILE A 52 -4.01 -3.20 -5.17
N VAL A 53 -5.06 -3.56 -5.92
CA VAL A 53 -6.18 -4.36 -5.38
C VAL A 53 -5.73 -5.77 -5.02
N ARG A 54 -4.86 -6.38 -5.83
CA ARG A 54 -4.31 -7.71 -5.54
C ARG A 54 -3.52 -7.72 -4.24
N ASP A 55 -2.70 -6.69 -4.01
CA ASP A 55 -1.72 -6.72 -2.93
C ASP A 55 -2.27 -6.12 -1.62
N LEU A 56 -3.28 -5.22 -1.66
CA LEU A 56 -3.98 -4.69 -0.48
C LEU A 56 -4.43 -5.75 0.56
N PRO A 57 -5.10 -6.87 0.18
CA PRO A 57 -5.56 -7.87 1.14
C PRO A 57 -4.42 -8.63 1.84
N TYR A 58 -3.24 -8.72 1.21
CA TYR A 58 -2.05 -9.33 1.84
C TYR A 58 -1.34 -8.36 2.80
N MET A 59 -1.53 -7.05 2.61
CA MET A 59 -0.93 -6.00 3.46
C MET A 59 -1.56 -5.94 4.86
N GLY A 60 -2.86 -6.27 4.99
CA GLY A 60 -3.53 -6.40 6.28
C GLY A 60 -3.06 -7.58 7.14
N GLN A 61 -2.43 -8.59 6.51
CA GLN A 61 -1.90 -9.78 7.22
C GLN A 61 -0.48 -9.56 7.75
N CYS A 62 0.25 -8.56 7.24
CA CYS A 62 1.60 -8.20 7.71
C CYS A 62 1.60 -7.47 9.08
N GLY A 63 0.42 -7.11 9.61
CA GLY A 63 0.25 -6.47 10.92
C GLY A 63 -0.09 -7.41 12.08
N THR A 64 -0.37 -8.69 11.83
CA THR A 64 -0.77 -9.67 12.87
C THR A 64 0.36 -10.61 13.33
N LEU A 65 1.61 -10.34 12.93
CA LEU A 65 2.80 -11.02 13.43
C LEU A 65 3.67 -10.05 14.25
N ILE A 66 3.08 -9.42 15.28
CA ILE A 66 3.88 -8.98 16.43
C ILE A 66 3.95 -10.19 17.36
N PRO A 67 5.06 -10.95 17.42
CA PRO A 67 5.28 -11.84 18.54
C PRO A 67 5.44 -10.96 19.79
N MET A 68 4.34 -10.78 20.52
CA MET A 68 4.25 -10.37 21.93
C MET A 68 5.42 -9.50 22.43
N ALA A 69 5.53 -8.27 21.93
CA ALA A 69 6.25 -7.21 22.64
C ALA A 69 5.37 -6.77 23.82
N ASN A 70 5.54 -7.46 24.96
CA ASN A 70 5.24 -7.08 26.36
C ASN A 70 4.34 -8.08 27.13
N GLY A 71 4.92 -8.81 28.10
CA GLY A 71 4.16 -9.77 28.92
C GLY A 71 4.87 -10.49 30.08
N GLY A 72 5.77 -9.85 30.83
CA GLY A 72 6.02 -10.17 32.25
C GLY A 72 6.98 -11.33 32.64
N TYR A 73 7.67 -11.14 33.78
CA TYR A 73 8.76 -11.93 34.36
C TYR A 73 8.36 -13.27 35.00
N ALA A 74 9.29 -14.24 35.03
CA ALA A 74 9.33 -15.29 36.05
C ALA A 74 10.72 -15.32 36.71
N ARG A 75 10.77 -15.01 38.01
CA ARG A 75 11.88 -15.36 38.92
C ARG A 75 11.40 -16.55 39.74
N GLY A 76 12.12 -17.65 39.65
CA GLY A 76 12.02 -18.83 40.50
C GLY A 76 13.41 -19.44 40.61
#